data_AF-A0A9D6NQX3-F1
#
_entry.id   AF-A0A9D6NQX3-F1
#
_cell.length_a   1.000
_cell.length_b   1.000
_cell.length_c   1.000
_cell.angle_alpha   90.00
_cell.angle_beta   90.00
_cell.angle_gamma   90.00
#
_symmetry.space_group_name_H-M   'P 1'
#
loop_
_entity.id
_entity.type
_entity.pdbx_description
1 polymer ?
#
loop_
_entity_poly.entity_id
_entity_poly.type
_entity_poly.pdbx_seq_one_letter_code
_entity_poly.pdbx_strand_id
1 'polypeptide(L)'
;MNCEQFENLMSDYLDETLSPSLRRQCAEHVIECQNCHGLLNDVQAAVHLCAEAGPVEPLTDISARILQATAAGEMMSCAVFDELILDYFDGFITASEFHIFEAHFDTCSRCQRLMTSIRLARELCQNLESVEVPEGFHERVLDATTGADHRSRQGRSEGMLQRLTRRLVVGVQGSFRSFLSPEFATAMLLCLATVGLLLVDFSDDMSLRGVYRQARLRIAGAFHEEGEIASGKEKMVSDLHQVKTQLNSVIETGMALFSQTPESDDRTPSSPQRDQKQHEEQSPKSTPRQDGADAIEKLPPAEQPDRR
;
A
#
# COMPACT_ATOMS: atom_id res chain seq x y z
N MET A 1 -39.58 0.95 -11.26
CA MET A 1 -38.24 1.57 -11.38
C MET A 1 -38.25 2.49 -12.60
N ASN A 2 -37.47 3.57 -12.63
CA ASN A 2 -37.35 4.44 -13.82
C ASN A 2 -36.16 4.03 -14.71
N CYS A 3 -36.11 4.51 -15.96
CA CYS A 3 -35.06 4.11 -16.92
C CYS A 3 -33.66 4.49 -16.45
N GLU A 4 -33.49 5.68 -15.85
CA GLU A 4 -32.18 6.15 -15.35
C GLU A 4 -31.64 5.27 -14.21
N GLN A 5 -32.50 4.82 -13.29
CA GLN A 5 -32.11 3.86 -12.24
C GLN A 5 -31.72 2.52 -12.85
N PHE A 6 -32.44 2.05 -13.87
CA PHE A 6 -32.08 0.82 -14.57
C PHE A 6 -30.70 0.93 -15.23
N GLU A 7 -30.44 2.01 -15.98
CA GLU A 7 -29.16 2.24 -16.66
C GLU A 7 -27.98 2.24 -15.68
N ASN A 8 -28.14 2.87 -14.50
CA ASN A 8 -27.12 2.87 -13.46
C ASN A 8 -26.89 1.49 -12.82
N LEU A 9 -27.91 0.62 -12.82
CA LEU A 9 -27.84 -0.73 -12.24
C LEU A 9 -27.59 -1.82 -13.29
N MET A 10 -27.49 -1.47 -14.57
CA MET A 10 -27.44 -2.42 -15.68
C MET A 10 -26.18 -3.30 -15.64
N SER A 11 -25.02 -2.71 -15.32
CA SER A 11 -23.77 -3.46 -15.16
C SER A 11 -23.88 -4.49 -14.03
N ASP A 12 -24.35 -4.07 -12.86
CA ASP A 12 -24.54 -4.97 -11.71
C ASP A 12 -25.59 -6.06 -11.98
N TYR A 13 -26.60 -5.75 -12.80
CA TYR A 13 -27.61 -6.71 -13.23
C TYR A 13 -27.01 -7.79 -14.14
N LEU A 14 -26.15 -7.41 -15.09
CA LEU A 14 -25.43 -8.32 -15.99
C LEU A 14 -24.39 -9.17 -15.26
N ASP A 15 -23.72 -8.59 -14.27
CA ASP A 15 -22.71 -9.26 -13.44
C ASP A 15 -23.32 -10.15 -12.34
N GLU A 16 -24.66 -10.20 -12.24
CA GLU A 16 -25.41 -10.90 -11.20
C GLU A 16 -25.02 -10.52 -9.76
N THR A 17 -24.54 -9.30 -9.54
CA THR A 17 -24.13 -8.80 -8.21
C THR A 17 -25.28 -8.17 -7.44
N LEU A 18 -26.40 -7.87 -8.11
CA LEU A 18 -27.58 -7.26 -7.49
C LEU A 18 -28.27 -8.18 -6.47
N SER A 19 -28.77 -7.57 -5.39
CA SER A 19 -29.66 -8.22 -4.43
C SER A 19 -30.92 -8.80 -5.12
N PRO A 20 -31.50 -9.90 -4.63
CA PRO A 20 -32.59 -10.60 -5.31
C PRO A 20 -33.86 -9.74 -5.45
N SER A 21 -34.10 -8.80 -4.54
CA SER A 21 -35.22 -7.86 -4.64
C SER A 21 -35.00 -6.85 -5.77
N LEU A 22 -33.81 -6.27 -5.89
CA LEU A 22 -33.48 -5.31 -6.94
C LEU A 22 -33.44 -5.97 -8.31
N ARG A 23 -32.89 -7.19 -8.39
CA ARG A 23 -32.86 -7.99 -9.63
C ARG A 23 -34.27 -8.24 -10.18
N ARG A 24 -35.25 -8.53 -9.30
CA ARG A 24 -36.66 -8.67 -9.72
C ARG A 24 -37.23 -7.36 -10.26
N GLN A 25 -36.94 -6.22 -9.62
CA GLN A 25 -37.41 -4.92 -10.10
C GLN A 25 -36.79 -4.54 -11.46
N CYS A 26 -35.50 -4.88 -11.67
CA CYS A 26 -34.85 -4.73 -12.97
C CYS A 26 -35.49 -5.63 -14.03
N ALA A 27 -35.73 -6.90 -13.72
CA ALA A 27 -36.38 -7.83 -14.63
C ALA A 27 -37.80 -7.39 -15.00
N GLU A 28 -38.58 -6.92 -14.02
CA GLU A 28 -39.92 -6.37 -14.24
C GLU A 28 -39.87 -5.13 -15.16
N HIS A 29 -38.95 -4.20 -14.89
CA HIS A 29 -38.78 -3.00 -15.72
C HIS A 29 -38.37 -3.32 -17.17
N VAL A 30 -37.47 -4.29 -17.36
CA VAL A 30 -37.02 -4.73 -18.70
C VAL A 30 -38.17 -5.33 -19.50
N ILE A 31 -39.10 -6.05 -18.85
CA ILE A 31 -40.28 -6.59 -19.51
C ILE A 31 -41.27 -5.47 -19.89
N GLU A 32 -41.41 -4.46 -19.04
CA GLU A 32 -42.35 -3.35 -19.26
C GLU A 32 -41.83 -2.28 -20.24
N CYS A 33 -40.52 -2.05 -20.31
CA CYS A 33 -39.90 -0.96 -21.06
C CYS A 33 -39.11 -1.47 -22.28
N GLN A 34 -39.69 -1.32 -23.47
CA GLN A 34 -39.09 -1.79 -24.74
C GLN A 34 -37.72 -1.14 -25.04
N ASN A 35 -37.52 0.12 -24.64
CA ASN A 35 -36.25 0.82 -24.84
C ASN A 35 -35.13 0.21 -23.99
N CYS A 36 -35.39 -0.03 -22.70
CA CYS A 36 -34.43 -0.64 -21.80
C CYS A 36 -34.16 -2.10 -22.16
N HIS A 37 -35.16 -2.83 -22.66
CA HIS A 37 -34.96 -4.16 -23.23
C HIS A 37 -34.04 -4.14 -24.46
N GLY A 38 -34.23 -3.19 -25.37
CA GLY A 38 -33.34 -3.00 -26.52
C GLY A 38 -31.90 -2.74 -26.08
N LEU A 39 -31.69 -1.77 -25.19
CA LEU A 39 -30.37 -1.43 -24.65
C LEU A 39 -29.69 -2.62 -23.97
N LEU A 40 -30.44 -3.39 -23.16
CA LEU A 40 -29.90 -4.57 -22.49
C LEU A 40 -29.42 -5.62 -23.49
N ASN A 41 -30.20 -5.88 -24.55
CA ASN A 41 -29.80 -6.82 -25.60
C ASN A 41 -28.57 -6.32 -26.38
N ASP A 42 -28.48 -5.02 -26.67
CA ASP A 42 -27.33 -4.43 -27.36
C ASP A 42 -26.04 -4.58 -26.53
N VAL A 43 -26.12 -4.31 -25.22
CA VAL A 43 -24.99 -4.48 -24.29
C VAL A 43 -24.63 -5.96 -24.15
N GLN A 44 -25.60 -6.86 -24.00
CA GLN A 44 -25.36 -8.31 -23.95
C GLN A 44 -24.69 -8.82 -25.23
N ALA A 45 -25.12 -8.35 -26.40
CA ALA A 45 -24.50 -8.68 -27.68
C ALA A 45 -23.05 -8.17 -27.74
N ALA A 46 -22.78 -6.95 -27.28
CA ALA A 46 -21.43 -6.41 -27.23
C ALA A 46 -20.51 -7.20 -26.28
N VAL A 47 -21.01 -7.56 -25.08
CA VAL A 47 -20.27 -8.40 -24.12
C VAL A 47 -19.98 -9.78 -24.71
N HIS A 48 -20.93 -10.38 -25.40
CA HIS A 48 -20.74 -11.67 -26.08
C HIS A 48 -19.66 -11.58 -27.17
N LEU A 49 -19.70 -10.55 -28.02
CA LEU A 49 -18.66 -10.32 -29.03
C LEU A 49 -17.27 -10.10 -28.42
N CYS A 50 -17.19 -9.39 -27.30
CA CYS A 50 -15.93 -9.22 -26.56
C CYS A 50 -15.43 -10.54 -25.96
N ALA A 51 -16.32 -11.40 -25.47
CA ALA A 51 -15.97 -12.71 -24.95
C ALA A 51 -15.47 -13.66 -26.06
N GLU A 52 -16.03 -13.57 -27.26
CA GLU A 52 -15.61 -14.33 -28.44
C GLU A 52 -14.26 -13.87 -29.02
N ALA A 53 -13.89 -12.59 -28.84
CA ALA A 53 -12.67 -12.02 -29.38
C ALA A 53 -11.36 -12.66 -28.83
N GLY A 54 -11.47 -13.55 -27.84
CA GLY A 54 -10.35 -14.24 -27.22
C GLY A 54 -9.51 -13.33 -26.34
N PRO A 55 -8.64 -13.91 -25.49
CA PRO A 55 -7.71 -13.13 -24.69
C PRO A 55 -6.73 -12.39 -25.62
N VAL A 56 -6.91 -11.08 -25.76
CA VAL A 56 -5.96 -10.21 -26.44
C VAL A 56 -4.72 -10.13 -25.56
N GLU A 57 -3.57 -10.63 -26.04
CA GLU A 57 -2.30 -10.34 -25.37
C GLU A 57 -2.14 -8.81 -25.33
N PRO A 58 -1.99 -8.22 -24.13
CA PRO A 58 -1.75 -6.79 -24.05
C PRO A 58 -0.46 -6.53 -24.82
N LEU A 59 -0.51 -5.59 -25.79
CA LEU A 59 0.71 -5.14 -26.45
C LEU A 59 1.73 -4.80 -25.35
N THR A 60 2.95 -5.30 -25.48
CA THR A 60 4.00 -5.17 -24.45
C THR A 60 4.31 -3.72 -24.06
N ASP A 61 3.85 -2.77 -24.88
CA ASP A 61 4.01 -1.33 -24.70
C ASP A 61 2.76 -0.64 -24.10
N ILE A 62 1.62 -1.32 -23.95
CA ILE A 62 0.42 -0.70 -23.36
C ILE A 62 0.64 -0.35 -21.89
N SER A 63 1.31 -1.21 -21.12
CA SER A 63 1.64 -0.91 -19.73
C SER A 63 2.58 0.30 -19.63
N ALA A 64 3.59 0.37 -20.48
CA ALA A 64 4.50 1.52 -20.56
C ALA A 64 3.77 2.80 -20.99
N ARG A 65 2.87 2.73 -21.97
CA ARG A 65 2.08 3.87 -22.45
C ARG A 65 1.01 4.31 -21.46
N ILE A 66 0.37 3.39 -20.75
CA ILE A 66 -0.57 3.71 -19.66
C ILE A 66 0.23 4.37 -18.54
N LEU A 67 1.34 3.78 -18.10
CA LEU A 67 2.21 4.38 -17.10
C LEU A 67 2.65 5.77 -17.56
N GLN A 68 3.06 5.97 -18.81
CA GLN A 68 3.45 7.27 -19.34
C GLN A 68 2.27 8.28 -19.38
N ALA A 69 1.07 7.83 -19.76
CA ALA A 69 -0.12 8.67 -19.89
C ALA A 69 -0.75 9.02 -18.53
N THR A 70 -0.72 8.10 -17.56
CA THR A 70 -1.23 8.31 -16.19
C THR A 70 -0.16 8.93 -15.29
N ALA A 71 1.13 8.72 -15.59
CA ALA A 71 2.26 9.42 -14.98
C ALA A 71 2.20 10.92 -15.18
N ALA A 72 1.90 11.32 -16.43
CA ALA A 72 1.97 12.70 -16.85
C ALA A 72 0.96 13.61 -16.10
N GLY A 73 -0.03 13.04 -15.39
CA GLY A 73 -1.04 13.81 -14.67
C GLY A 73 -0.66 14.22 -13.25
N GLU A 74 0.15 13.44 -12.53
CA GLU A 74 0.36 13.66 -11.08
C GLU A 74 1.68 13.07 -10.53
N MET A 75 2.70 12.82 -11.35
CA MET A 75 3.97 12.26 -10.88
C MET A 75 4.94 13.32 -10.36
N MET A 76 5.02 13.34 -9.03
CA MET A 76 5.91 14.09 -8.15
C MET A 76 5.92 15.61 -8.33
N SER A 77 5.72 16.32 -7.23
CA SER A 77 5.91 17.77 -7.22
C SER A 77 7.40 18.11 -7.29
N CYS A 78 7.76 19.31 -7.77
CA CYS A 78 9.14 19.77 -7.74
C CYS A 78 9.74 19.81 -6.32
N ALA A 79 8.91 19.88 -5.28
CA ALA A 79 9.37 19.83 -3.89
C ALA A 79 9.86 18.42 -3.52
N VAL A 80 9.10 17.39 -3.87
CA VAL A 80 9.52 15.99 -3.68
C VAL A 80 10.76 15.67 -4.52
N PHE A 81 10.85 16.24 -5.74
CA PHE A 81 12.05 16.12 -6.55
C PHE A 81 13.28 16.66 -5.83
N ASP A 82 13.19 17.85 -5.24
CA ASP A 82 14.28 18.51 -4.51
C ASP A 82 14.76 17.67 -3.31
N GLU A 83 13.82 17.06 -2.57
CA GLU A 83 14.14 16.14 -1.46
C GLU A 83 14.90 14.89 -1.94
N LEU A 84 14.52 14.31 -3.08
CA LEU A 84 15.16 13.11 -3.63
C LEU A 84 16.51 13.37 -4.31
N ILE A 85 16.90 14.62 -4.57
CA ILE A 85 18.18 14.92 -5.21
C ILE A 85 19.35 14.39 -4.39
N LEU A 86 19.30 14.53 -3.06
CA LEU A 86 20.40 14.07 -2.19
C LEU A 86 20.50 12.55 -2.22
N ASP A 87 19.38 11.85 -2.07
CA ASP A 87 19.34 10.38 -2.13
C ASP A 87 19.81 9.86 -3.51
N TYR A 88 19.50 10.58 -4.59
CA TYR A 88 20.00 10.28 -5.92
C TYR A 88 21.53 10.38 -6.01
N PHE A 89 22.14 11.43 -5.44
CA PHE A 89 23.59 11.61 -5.46
C PHE A 89 24.35 10.67 -4.52
N ASP A 90 23.74 10.31 -3.40
CA ASP A 90 24.29 9.37 -2.42
C ASP A 90 24.08 7.90 -2.86
N GLY A 91 23.21 7.65 -3.84
CA GLY A 91 22.90 6.32 -4.36
C GLY A 91 21.93 5.53 -3.49
N PHE A 92 21.13 6.20 -2.66
CA PHE A 92 20.12 5.61 -1.79
C PHE A 92 18.71 5.55 -2.38
N ILE A 93 18.51 6.10 -3.58
CA ILE A 93 17.21 6.10 -4.26
C ILE A 93 16.76 4.68 -4.66
N THR A 94 15.49 4.33 -4.42
CA THR A 94 14.93 3.03 -4.84
C THR A 94 14.72 3.00 -6.36
N ALA A 95 14.62 1.79 -6.95
CA ALA A 95 14.40 1.64 -8.39
C ALA A 95 13.09 2.30 -8.88
N SER A 96 12.03 2.23 -8.08
CA SER A 96 10.75 2.90 -8.39
C SER A 96 10.86 4.42 -8.35
N GLU A 97 11.53 4.97 -7.33
CA GLU A 97 11.73 6.41 -7.19
C GLU A 97 12.64 6.95 -8.29
N PHE A 98 13.65 6.18 -8.71
CA PHE A 98 14.53 6.54 -9.80
C PHE A 98 13.76 6.77 -11.11
N HIS A 99 12.83 5.88 -11.48
CA HIS A 99 12.05 6.05 -12.70
C HIS A 99 11.12 7.28 -12.65
N ILE A 100 10.51 7.54 -11.49
CA ILE A 100 9.65 8.72 -11.29
C ILE A 100 10.50 9.99 -11.35
N PHE A 101 11.67 9.97 -10.72
CA PHE A 101 12.64 11.06 -10.73
C PHE A 101 13.13 11.36 -12.15
N GLU A 102 13.49 10.34 -12.93
CA GLU A 102 13.93 10.47 -14.32
C GLU A 102 12.80 11.03 -15.21
N ALA A 103 11.57 10.51 -15.06
CA ALA A 103 10.41 11.02 -15.80
C ALA A 103 10.11 12.50 -15.48
N HIS A 104 10.21 12.90 -14.21
CA HIS A 104 10.05 14.32 -13.83
C HIS A 104 11.20 15.18 -14.33
N PHE A 105 12.44 14.67 -14.27
CA PHE A 105 13.61 15.36 -14.77
C PHE A 105 13.51 15.62 -16.28
N ASP A 106 13.03 14.67 -17.08
CA ASP A 106 12.92 14.82 -18.54
C ASP A 106 11.83 15.81 -18.96
N THR A 107 10.80 15.98 -18.14
CA THR A 107 9.63 16.82 -18.45
C THR A 107 9.70 18.22 -17.82
N CYS A 108 10.35 18.39 -16.67
CA CYS A 108 10.34 19.63 -15.91
C CYS A 108 11.60 20.49 -16.12
N SER A 109 11.48 21.55 -16.93
CA SER A 109 12.57 22.49 -17.22
C SER A 109 13.14 23.23 -15.99
N ARG A 110 12.36 23.38 -14.91
CA ARG A 110 12.85 23.95 -13.63
C ARG A 110 13.84 22.98 -12.96
N CYS A 111 13.44 21.72 -12.82
CA CYS A 111 14.26 20.68 -12.19
C CYS A 111 15.51 20.35 -13.03
N GLN A 112 15.43 20.42 -14.35
CA GLN A 112 16.60 20.31 -15.24
C GLN A 112 17.65 21.39 -14.96
N ARG A 113 17.23 22.65 -14.82
CA ARG A 113 18.13 23.77 -14.50
C ARG A 113 18.76 23.59 -13.11
N LEU A 114 17.96 23.17 -12.12
CA LEU A 114 18.46 22.88 -10.77
C LEU A 114 19.55 21.80 -10.80
N MET A 115 19.29 20.65 -11.42
CA MET A 115 20.26 19.56 -11.53
C MET A 115 21.53 19.99 -12.29
N THR A 116 21.40 20.80 -13.33
CA THR A 116 22.54 21.36 -14.07
C THR A 116 23.41 22.23 -13.16
N SER A 117 22.80 23.08 -12.33
CA SER A 117 23.52 23.92 -11.37
C SER A 117 24.27 23.10 -10.32
N ILE A 118 23.68 22.00 -9.84
CA ILE A 118 24.31 21.10 -8.87
C ILE A 118 25.50 20.36 -9.50
N ARG A 119 25.35 19.88 -10.73
CA ARG A 119 26.45 19.23 -11.47
C ARG A 119 27.63 20.19 -11.67
N LEU A 120 27.35 21.44 -12.07
CA LEU A 120 28.38 22.48 -12.20
C LEU A 120 29.04 22.80 -10.86
N ALA A 121 28.28 22.94 -9.78
CA ALA A 121 28.84 23.18 -8.45
C ALA A 121 29.76 22.03 -8.01
N ARG A 122 29.37 20.78 -8.26
CA ARG A 122 30.21 19.60 -8.00
C ARG A 122 31.51 19.62 -8.80
N GLU A 123 31.43 19.92 -10.10
CA GLU A 123 32.61 20.02 -10.96
C GLU A 123 33.56 21.13 -10.48
N LEU A 124 33.03 22.28 -10.09
CA LEU A 124 33.82 23.36 -9.51
C LEU A 124 34.51 22.92 -8.20
N CYS A 125 33.80 22.22 -7.32
CA CYS A 125 34.39 21.68 -6.09
C CYS A 125 35.49 20.63 -6.35
N GLN A 126 35.34 19.81 -7.39
CA GLN A 126 36.33 18.81 -7.78
C GLN A 126 37.58 19.42 -8.41
N ASN A 127 37.44 20.59 -9.04
CA ASN A 127 38.55 21.34 -9.64
C ASN A 127 39.27 22.27 -8.66
N LEU A 128 38.84 22.34 -7.40
CA LEU A 128 39.58 23.10 -6.39
C LEU A 128 40.95 22.46 -6.17
N GLU A 129 41.99 23.29 -6.12
CA GLU A 129 43.35 22.85 -5.84
C GLU A 129 43.38 22.08 -4.52
N SER A 130 43.96 20.90 -4.55
CA SER A 130 44.12 20.07 -3.35
C SER A 130 45.04 20.79 -2.37
N VAL A 131 44.45 21.43 -1.36
CA VAL A 131 45.20 22.07 -0.28
C VAL A 131 45.84 20.99 0.58
N GLU A 132 47.15 21.08 0.79
CA GLU A 132 47.85 20.20 1.70
C GLU A 132 47.27 20.33 3.11
N VAL A 133 46.91 19.19 3.68
CA VAL A 133 46.38 19.12 5.04
C VAL A 133 47.51 19.47 6.02
N PRO A 134 47.32 20.42 6.96
CA PRO A 134 48.35 20.77 7.93
C PRO A 134 48.86 19.56 8.72
N GLU A 135 50.17 19.52 8.98
CA GLU A 135 50.77 18.44 9.77
C GLU A 135 50.02 18.23 11.11
N GLY A 136 49.82 16.97 11.47
CA GLY A 136 49.11 16.60 12.70
C GLY A 136 47.58 16.70 12.63
N PHE A 137 46.97 17.10 11.51
CA PHE A 137 45.50 17.25 11.43
C PHE A 137 44.76 15.91 11.54
N HIS A 138 45.26 14.88 10.86
CA HIS A 138 44.66 13.55 10.91
C HIS A 138 44.69 12.99 12.33
N GLU A 139 45.79 13.18 13.05
CA GLU A 139 45.95 12.80 14.46
C GLU A 139 44.96 13.56 15.35
N ARG A 140 44.82 14.89 15.17
CA ARG A 140 43.83 15.69 15.91
C ARG A 140 42.39 15.23 15.66
N VAL A 141 42.05 14.90 14.42
CA VAL A 141 40.71 14.40 14.07
C VAL A 141 40.47 13.02 14.66
N LEU A 142 41.47 12.12 14.60
CA LEU A 142 41.39 10.79 15.21
C LEU A 142 41.26 10.88 16.73
N ASP A 143 42.05 11.72 17.40
CA ASP A 143 41.97 11.92 18.84
C ASP A 143 40.60 12.48 19.27
N ALA A 144 40.04 13.41 18.48
CA ALA A 144 38.73 13.98 18.73
C ALA A 144 37.58 12.98 18.50
N THR A 145 37.65 12.15 17.47
CA THR A 145 36.57 11.21 17.09
C THR A 145 36.61 9.89 17.84
N THR A 146 37.79 9.41 18.24
CA THR A 146 37.94 8.17 19.02
C THR A 146 37.63 8.35 20.51
N GLY A 147 37.35 9.58 20.96
CA GLY A 147 36.99 9.89 22.34
C GLY A 147 38.12 9.65 23.35
N ALA A 148 39.37 9.50 22.88
CA ALA A 148 40.53 9.32 23.75
C ALA A 148 40.74 10.53 24.68
N ASP A 149 40.36 11.73 24.22
CA ASP A 149 40.60 12.98 24.94
C ASP A 149 39.51 13.38 25.95
N HIS A 150 38.34 12.72 25.93
CA HIS A 150 37.32 12.94 26.97
C HIS A 150 37.71 12.32 28.33
N ARG A 151 38.68 11.39 28.36
CA ARG A 151 39.16 10.80 29.63
C ARG A 151 40.28 11.61 30.29
N SER A 152 40.97 12.49 29.58
CA SER A 152 42.13 13.24 30.10
C SER A 152 41.70 14.50 30.88
N ARG A 153 40.55 15.10 30.53
CA ARG A 153 40.05 16.35 31.13
C ARG A 153 39.00 16.16 32.23
N GLN A 154 38.35 15.00 32.31
CA GLN A 154 37.36 14.65 33.33
C GLN A 154 37.98 13.84 34.50
N GLY A 155 39.19 14.20 34.93
CA GLY A 155 39.99 13.43 35.88
C GLY A 155 40.61 14.21 37.03
N ARG A 156 40.05 15.38 37.41
CA ARG A 156 40.61 16.22 38.48
C ARG A 156 39.72 16.43 39.71
N SER A 157 38.59 15.74 39.85
CA SER A 157 37.76 15.84 41.07
C SER A 157 37.14 14.55 41.62
N GLU A 158 37.42 13.36 41.07
CA GLU A 158 36.79 12.13 41.59
C GLU A 158 37.80 11.21 42.31
N GLY A 159 37.72 11.26 43.65
CA GLY A 159 37.74 10.13 44.56
C GLY A 159 38.90 9.12 44.47
N MET A 160 39.73 9.13 45.51
CA MET A 160 40.70 8.07 45.88
C MET A 160 40.17 6.63 45.76
N LEU A 161 38.85 6.41 45.83
CA LEU A 161 38.18 5.12 45.63
C LEU A 161 38.36 4.51 44.23
N GLN A 162 38.51 5.32 43.17
CA GLN A 162 38.68 4.82 41.80
C GLN A 162 40.10 4.27 41.54
N ARG A 163 41.09 4.57 42.40
CA ARG A 163 42.43 3.99 42.32
C ARG A 163 42.48 2.53 42.81
N LEU A 164 41.54 2.14 43.67
CA LEU A 164 41.44 0.75 44.16
C LEU A 164 40.80 -0.18 43.13
N THR A 165 39.75 0.28 42.43
CA THR A 165 39.09 -0.53 41.39
C THR A 165 39.98 -0.76 40.17
N ARG A 166 40.88 0.18 39.84
CA ARG A 166 41.83 0.02 38.72
C ARG A 166 42.88 -1.07 38.92
N ARG A 167 43.22 -1.45 40.17
CA ARG A 167 44.13 -2.58 40.44
C ARG A 167 43.45 -3.94 40.23
N LEU A 168 42.13 -4.03 40.42
CA LEU A 168 41.37 -5.26 40.16
C LEU A 168 41.15 -5.49 38.66
N VAL A 169 40.86 -4.43 37.90
CA VAL A 169 40.60 -4.55 36.44
C VAL A 169 41.86 -4.92 35.66
N VAL A 170 43.04 -4.42 36.04
CA VAL A 170 44.30 -4.79 35.37
C VAL A 170 44.68 -6.27 35.61
N GLY A 171 44.26 -6.86 36.74
CA GLY A 171 44.43 -8.29 37.00
C GLY A 171 43.50 -9.20 36.19
N VAL A 172 42.26 -8.76 35.93
CA VAL A 172 41.27 -9.56 35.18
C VAL A 172 41.47 -9.42 33.67
N GLN A 173 41.94 -8.27 33.19
CA GLN A 173 42.11 -8.01 31.75
C GLN A 173 43.30 -8.78 31.14
N GLY A 174 44.27 -9.21 31.95
CA GLY A 174 45.37 -10.08 31.51
C GLY A 174 44.92 -11.51 31.22
N SER A 175 43.97 -12.03 31.99
CA SER A 175 43.47 -13.41 31.82
C SER A 175 42.39 -13.54 30.74
N PHE A 176 41.65 -12.47 30.43
CA PHE A 176 40.55 -12.51 29.46
C PHE A 176 40.93 -12.09 28.03
N ARG A 177 42.15 -11.61 27.79
CA ARG A 177 42.58 -11.20 26.44
C ARG A 177 42.64 -12.33 25.41
N SER A 178 42.75 -13.58 25.85
CA SER A 178 42.72 -14.74 24.94
C SER A 178 41.30 -15.14 24.50
N PHE A 179 40.25 -14.62 25.16
CA PHE A 179 38.86 -15.04 24.92
C PHE A 179 38.03 -14.04 24.10
N LEU A 180 38.56 -12.85 23.79
CA LEU A 180 37.85 -11.84 23.00
C LEU A 180 38.50 -11.67 21.62
N SER A 181 38.32 -12.66 20.75
CA SER A 181 38.37 -12.41 19.30
C SER A 181 37.06 -11.74 18.86
N PRO A 182 37.06 -10.93 17.79
CA PRO A 182 35.87 -10.22 17.32
C PRO A 182 34.69 -11.15 16.98
N GLU A 183 34.95 -12.42 16.68
CA GLU A 183 33.94 -13.44 16.41
C GLU A 183 33.15 -13.85 17.67
N PHE A 184 33.77 -13.85 18.86
CA PHE A 184 33.06 -14.17 20.10
C PHE A 184 32.18 -13.03 20.58
N ALA A 185 32.49 -11.77 20.21
CA ALA A 185 31.71 -10.62 20.62
C ALA A 185 30.29 -10.66 20.03
N THR A 186 30.17 -11.00 18.74
CA THR A 186 28.85 -11.10 18.07
C THR A 186 28.03 -12.26 18.62
N ALA A 187 28.66 -13.42 18.88
CA ALA A 187 28.01 -14.57 19.47
C ALA A 187 27.51 -14.29 20.90
N MET A 188 28.32 -13.62 21.73
CA MET A 188 27.91 -13.21 23.09
C MET A 188 26.77 -12.19 23.06
N LEU A 189 26.80 -11.24 22.13
CA LEU A 189 25.74 -10.24 22.01
C LEU A 189 24.42 -10.88 21.58
N LEU A 190 24.46 -11.84 20.65
CA LEU A 190 23.29 -12.66 20.29
C LEU A 190 22.81 -13.54 21.44
N CYS A 191 23.71 -14.18 22.19
CA CYS A 191 23.33 -14.96 23.38
C CYS A 191 22.69 -14.08 24.47
N LEU A 192 23.24 -12.89 24.72
CA LEU A 192 22.68 -11.96 25.70
C LEU A 192 21.35 -11.36 25.23
N ALA A 193 21.20 -11.06 23.94
CA ALA A 193 19.95 -10.59 23.37
C ALA A 193 18.86 -11.68 23.42
N THR A 194 19.20 -12.92 23.09
CA THR A 194 18.25 -14.05 23.17
C THR A 194 17.87 -14.36 24.62
N VAL A 195 18.80 -14.35 25.57
CA VAL A 195 18.50 -14.50 27.00
C VAL A 195 17.67 -13.31 27.50
N GLY A 196 17.96 -12.09 27.04
CA GLY A 196 17.20 -10.89 27.38
C GLY A 196 15.75 -10.95 26.90
N LEU A 197 15.52 -11.33 25.64
CA LEU A 197 14.18 -11.52 25.09
C LEU A 197 13.41 -12.62 25.84
N LEU A 198 14.08 -13.74 26.16
CA LEU A 198 13.47 -14.79 26.98
C LEU A 198 13.11 -14.31 28.39
N LEU A 199 13.91 -13.42 28.98
CA LEU A 199 13.60 -12.87 30.31
C LEU A 199 12.46 -11.84 30.25
N VAL A 200 12.36 -11.03 29.19
CA VAL A 200 11.31 -10.01 29.04
C VAL A 200 9.97 -10.63 28.68
N ASP A 201 9.93 -11.60 27.76
CA ASP A 201 8.66 -12.18 27.29
C ASP A 201 8.10 -13.26 28.22
N PHE A 202 8.93 -13.92 29.03
CA PHE A 202 8.50 -15.05 29.88
C PHE A 202 8.54 -14.80 31.39
N SER A 203 9.04 -13.66 31.87
CA SER A 203 9.18 -13.44 33.32
C SER A 203 8.75 -12.04 33.77
N ASP A 204 7.61 -11.96 34.46
CA ASP A 204 7.16 -10.74 35.15
C ASP A 204 8.10 -10.30 36.30
N ASP A 205 8.91 -11.22 36.86
CA ASP A 205 9.79 -10.97 38.02
C ASP A 205 11.30 -10.93 37.67
N MET A 206 11.69 -10.92 36.39
CA MET A 206 13.08 -11.09 35.90
C MET A 206 13.88 -12.27 36.52
N SER A 207 13.20 -13.31 37.00
CA SER A 207 13.82 -14.45 37.68
C SER A 207 13.78 -15.70 36.80
N LEU A 208 14.92 -16.41 36.72
CA LEU A 208 15.04 -17.69 36.00
C LEU A 208 14.02 -18.75 36.47
N ARG A 209 13.57 -18.67 37.73
CA ARG A 209 12.51 -19.56 38.25
C ARG A 209 11.11 -19.19 37.74
N GLY A 210 10.87 -17.92 37.42
CA GLY A 210 9.63 -17.43 36.80
C GLY A 210 9.44 -18.01 35.39
N VAL A 211 10.51 -17.97 34.58
CA VAL A 211 10.51 -18.51 33.21
C VAL A 211 10.11 -20.00 33.17
N TYR A 212 10.69 -20.83 34.05
CA TYR A 212 10.35 -22.26 34.11
C TYR A 212 8.90 -22.52 34.57
N ARG A 213 8.36 -21.67 35.45
CA ARG A 213 6.97 -21.81 35.94
C ARG A 213 5.97 -21.41 34.86
N GLN A 214 6.23 -20.32 34.15
CA GLN A 214 5.40 -19.80 33.06
C GLN A 214 5.38 -20.76 31.86
N ALA A 215 6.55 -21.30 31.47
CA ALA A 215 6.66 -22.28 30.38
C ALA A 215 5.84 -23.55 30.67
N ARG A 216 5.86 -24.04 31.91
CA ARG A 216 5.08 -25.23 32.31
C ARG A 216 3.56 -24.98 32.28
N LEU A 217 3.12 -23.76 32.59
CA LEU A 217 1.70 -23.38 32.53
C LEU A 217 1.20 -23.22 31.09
N ARG A 218 2.00 -22.62 30.19
CA ARG A 218 1.66 -22.48 28.78
C ARG A 218 1.62 -23.82 28.04
N ILE A 219 2.56 -24.72 28.34
CA ILE A 219 2.55 -26.09 27.78
C ILE A 219 1.30 -26.85 28.26
N ALA A 220 0.89 -26.70 29.52
CA ALA A 220 -0.35 -27.30 30.02
C ALA A 220 -1.62 -26.72 29.36
N GLY A 221 -1.61 -25.43 29.00
CA GLY A 221 -2.69 -24.79 28.25
C GLY A 221 -2.80 -25.29 26.80
N ALA A 222 -1.67 -25.40 26.10
CA ALA A 222 -1.63 -25.86 24.71
C ALA A 222 -2.17 -27.29 24.51
N PHE A 223 -1.94 -28.19 25.48
CA PHE A 223 -2.49 -29.55 25.44
C PHE A 223 -3.99 -29.63 25.74
N HIS A 224 -4.58 -28.63 26.42
CA HIS A 224 -6.03 -28.56 26.60
C HIS A 224 -6.75 -27.95 25.40
N GLU A 225 -6.11 -27.00 24.71
CA GLU A 225 -6.67 -26.31 23.54
C GLU A 225 -6.71 -27.20 22.28
N GLU A 226 -5.73 -28.09 22.08
CA GLU A 226 -5.76 -29.08 20.99
C GLU A 226 -6.84 -30.17 21.19
N GLY A 227 -7.27 -30.43 22.42
CA GLY A 227 -8.35 -31.38 22.73
C GLY A 227 -9.74 -30.91 22.30
N GLU A 228 -10.02 -29.61 22.40
CA GLU A 228 -11.33 -29.05 21.99
C GLU A 228 -11.44 -28.90 20.46
N ILE A 229 -10.34 -28.57 19.77
CA ILE A 229 -10.32 -28.41 18.30
C ILE A 229 -10.49 -29.75 17.59
N ALA A 230 -10.03 -30.87 18.18
CA ALA A 230 -10.26 -32.21 17.63
C ALA A 230 -11.73 -32.65 17.73
N SER A 231 -12.43 -32.33 18.83
CA SER A 231 -13.84 -32.69 19.01
C SER A 231 -14.82 -31.84 18.19
N GLY A 232 -14.45 -30.57 17.90
CA GLY A 232 -15.26 -29.68 17.07
C GLY A 232 -15.31 -30.09 15.60
N LYS A 233 -14.22 -30.67 15.08
CA LYS A 233 -14.12 -31.09 13.68
C LYS A 233 -14.98 -32.32 13.36
N GLU A 234 -15.14 -33.26 14.29
CA GLU A 234 -16.02 -34.43 14.08
C GLU A 234 -17.51 -34.03 14.03
N LYS A 235 -17.94 -33.09 14.86
CA LYS A 235 -19.32 -32.55 14.79
C LYS A 235 -19.59 -31.83 13.48
N MET A 236 -18.66 -30.99 13.04
CA MET A 236 -18.84 -30.20 11.82
C MET A 236 -18.85 -31.08 10.55
N VAL A 237 -18.09 -32.19 10.54
CA VAL A 237 -18.13 -33.18 9.45
C VAL A 237 -19.43 -33.99 9.48
N SER A 238 -19.95 -34.33 10.66
CA SER A 238 -21.26 -35.00 10.80
C SER A 238 -22.42 -34.10 10.32
N ASP A 239 -22.41 -32.82 10.70
CA ASP A 239 -23.44 -31.86 10.32
C ASP A 239 -23.44 -31.62 8.80
N LEU A 240 -22.25 -31.56 8.18
CA LEU A 240 -22.11 -31.40 6.73
C LEU A 240 -22.60 -32.64 5.96
N HIS A 241 -22.42 -33.84 6.52
CA HIS A 241 -22.99 -35.06 5.94
C HIS A 241 -24.52 -35.10 6.07
N GLN A 242 -25.10 -34.59 7.16
CA GLN A 242 -26.54 -34.52 7.35
C GLN A 242 -27.22 -33.49 6.44
N VAL A 243 -26.57 -32.34 6.21
CA VAL A 243 -27.05 -31.34 5.24
C VAL A 243 -27.01 -31.90 3.82
N LYS A 244 -25.96 -32.65 3.46
CA LYS A 244 -25.84 -33.28 2.14
C LYS A 244 -26.94 -34.32 1.89
N THR A 245 -27.31 -35.12 2.89
CA THR A 245 -28.39 -36.11 2.73
C THR A 245 -29.78 -35.46 2.68
N GLN A 246 -30.00 -34.36 3.39
CA GLN A 246 -31.25 -33.59 3.28
C GLN A 246 -31.38 -32.86 1.94
N LEU A 247 -30.28 -32.35 1.38
CA LEU A 247 -30.34 -31.68 0.08
C LEU A 247 -30.68 -32.65 -1.06
N ASN A 248 -30.10 -33.85 -1.02
CA ASN A 248 -30.37 -34.87 -2.03
C ASN A 248 -31.83 -35.35 -2.01
N SER A 249 -32.45 -35.50 -0.83
CA SER A 249 -33.86 -35.90 -0.75
C SER A 249 -34.83 -34.80 -1.24
N VAL A 250 -34.48 -33.52 -1.05
CA VAL A 250 -35.29 -32.39 -1.55
C VAL A 250 -35.20 -32.27 -3.06
N ILE A 251 -34.04 -32.51 -3.66
CA ILE A 251 -33.86 -32.48 -5.12
C ILE A 251 -34.63 -33.64 -5.78
N GLU A 252 -34.59 -34.83 -5.18
CA GLU A 252 -35.31 -36.00 -5.71
C GLU A 252 -36.83 -35.85 -5.59
N THR A 253 -37.31 -35.21 -4.51
CA THR A 253 -38.74 -34.88 -4.33
C THR A 253 -39.19 -33.73 -5.23
N GLY A 254 -38.32 -32.74 -5.48
CA GLY A 254 -38.60 -31.59 -6.32
C GLY A 254 -38.72 -31.93 -7.80
N MET A 255 -37.90 -32.87 -8.31
CA MET A 255 -38.01 -33.34 -9.69
C MET A 255 -39.27 -34.16 -9.97
N ALA A 256 -39.82 -34.86 -8.96
CA ALA A 256 -41.09 -35.59 -9.11
C ALA A 256 -42.30 -34.65 -9.22
N LEU A 257 -42.26 -33.47 -8.59
CA LEU A 257 -43.36 -32.49 -8.57
C LEU A 257 -43.46 -31.65 -9.84
N PHE A 258 -42.37 -31.48 -10.60
CA PHE A 258 -42.35 -30.65 -11.83
C PHE A 258 -42.89 -31.34 -13.08
N SER A 259 -43.35 -32.60 -12.98
CA SER A 259 -43.86 -33.38 -14.12
C SER A 259 -45.37 -33.24 -14.36
N GLN A 260 -46.08 -32.42 -13.58
CA GLN A 260 -47.55 -32.29 -13.69
C GLN A 260 -47.94 -30.82 -13.86
N THR A 261 -48.08 -30.39 -15.12
CA THR A 261 -48.79 -29.16 -15.49
C THR A 261 -50.26 -29.46 -15.77
N PRO A 262 -51.22 -28.79 -15.12
CA PRO A 262 -52.55 -28.59 -15.67
C PRO A 262 -52.66 -27.26 -16.42
N GLU A 263 -53.45 -27.34 -17.48
CA GLU A 263 -53.75 -26.37 -18.53
C GLU A 263 -54.91 -25.44 -18.11
N SER A 264 -54.93 -24.21 -18.67
CA SER A 264 -56.04 -23.21 -18.67
C SER A 264 -56.38 -22.56 -17.30
N ASP A 265 -56.78 -21.29 -17.18
CA ASP A 265 -57.77 -20.58 -17.99
C ASP A 265 -57.78 -19.06 -17.71
N ASP A 266 -58.36 -18.30 -18.64
CA ASP A 266 -58.55 -16.83 -18.69
C ASP A 266 -59.17 -16.18 -17.43
N ARG A 267 -58.79 -14.91 -17.15
CA ARG A 267 -59.70 -13.75 -16.91
C ARG A 267 -58.99 -12.47 -16.43
N THR A 268 -59.13 -11.42 -17.23
CA THR A 268 -59.15 -9.98 -16.83
C THR A 268 -60.35 -9.72 -15.88
N PRO A 269 -60.32 -8.73 -14.95
CA PRO A 269 -60.67 -7.35 -15.33
C PRO A 269 -60.13 -6.18 -14.45
N SER A 270 -60.08 -5.00 -15.08
CA SER A 270 -60.45 -3.65 -14.57
C SER A 270 -59.67 -2.94 -13.45
N SER A 271 -59.20 -1.73 -13.83
CA SER A 271 -58.77 -0.57 -13.03
C SER A 271 -59.90 0.03 -12.17
N PRO A 272 -59.59 0.88 -11.15
CA PRO A 272 -59.74 2.32 -11.40
C PRO A 272 -58.75 3.26 -10.66
N GLN A 273 -58.18 4.18 -11.45
CA GLN A 273 -58.18 5.66 -11.28
C GLN A 273 -58.20 6.27 -9.85
N ARG A 274 -57.15 7.07 -9.51
CA ARG A 274 -57.30 8.24 -8.61
C ARG A 274 -56.25 9.33 -8.81
N ASP A 275 -56.77 10.55 -8.80
CA ASP A 275 -56.22 11.88 -9.06
C ASP A 275 -55.19 12.45 -8.05
N GLN A 276 -54.40 13.41 -8.60
CA GLN A 276 -53.86 14.65 -7.98
C GLN A 276 -52.82 14.50 -6.84
N LYS A 277 -51.74 15.31 -6.73
CA LYS A 277 -51.71 16.78 -6.79
C LYS A 277 -50.26 17.30 -6.80
N GLN A 278 -50.07 18.46 -7.43
CA GLN A 278 -48.85 19.27 -7.55
C GLN A 278 -48.38 19.89 -6.22
N HIS A 279 -47.07 20.15 -6.08
CA HIS A 279 -46.42 21.34 -5.49
C HIS A 279 -44.92 21.24 -5.85
N GLU A 280 -44.33 22.14 -6.65
CA GLU A 280 -43.94 23.55 -6.40
C GLU A 280 -42.43 23.66 -6.07
N GLU A 281 -41.75 24.33 -7.02
CA GLU A 281 -40.53 25.16 -6.96
C GLU A 281 -39.59 25.07 -5.73
N GLN A 282 -38.28 24.96 -6.01
CA GLN A 282 -37.34 26.09 -5.79
C GLN A 282 -35.94 25.81 -6.34
N SER A 283 -35.47 26.76 -7.16
CA SER A 283 -34.14 26.87 -7.74
C SER A 283 -33.30 27.88 -6.94
N PRO A 284 -32.02 27.63 -6.62
CA PRO A 284 -31.12 28.67 -6.13
C PRO A 284 -30.22 29.22 -7.24
N LYS A 285 -30.33 30.54 -7.33
CA LYS A 285 -29.55 31.52 -8.09
C LYS A 285 -28.08 31.50 -7.68
N SER A 286 -27.17 31.17 -8.60
CA SER A 286 -25.71 31.32 -8.42
C SER A 286 -25.12 32.31 -9.43
N THR A 287 -24.66 33.45 -8.90
CA THR A 287 -23.77 34.44 -9.52
C THR A 287 -22.36 33.87 -9.70
N PRO A 288 -21.61 34.30 -10.73
CA PRO A 288 -20.28 34.91 -10.46
C PRO A 288 -20.03 36.17 -11.33
N ARG A 289 -19.46 37.26 -10.79
CA ARG A 289 -18.03 37.53 -10.52
C ARG A 289 -17.30 37.87 -11.84
N GLN A 290 -17.33 39.15 -12.22
CA GLN A 290 -16.29 40.17 -11.98
C GLN A 290 -15.09 40.06 -12.92
N ASP A 291 -15.01 41.09 -13.75
CA ASP A 291 -13.99 41.42 -14.74
C ASP A 291 -12.59 41.52 -14.14
N GLY A 292 -11.62 40.97 -14.86
CA GLY A 292 -10.19 41.12 -14.60
C GLY A 292 -9.46 41.12 -15.93
N ALA A 293 -9.27 42.32 -16.47
CA ALA A 293 -8.35 42.61 -17.56
C ALA A 293 -6.91 42.30 -17.12
N ASP A 294 -6.08 41.75 -18.01
CA ASP A 294 -4.66 42.12 -18.06
C ASP A 294 -3.99 41.75 -19.40
N ALA A 295 -3.38 42.79 -19.96
CA ALA A 295 -2.23 42.87 -20.87
C ALA A 295 -1.85 41.67 -21.76
N ILE A 296 -2.13 41.81 -23.06
CA ILE A 296 -1.39 41.13 -24.13
C ILE A 296 -0.15 41.99 -24.46
N GLU A 297 0.99 41.56 -23.93
CA GLU A 297 2.31 42.12 -24.27
C GLU A 297 2.78 41.58 -25.63
N LYS A 298 3.10 42.49 -26.55
CA LYS A 298 3.61 42.23 -27.90
C LYS A 298 5.02 41.64 -27.84
N LEU A 299 5.20 40.43 -28.37
CA LEU A 299 6.52 39.94 -28.80
C LEU A 299 6.87 40.48 -30.21
N PRO A 300 8.13 40.89 -30.47
CA PRO A 300 8.60 41.24 -31.81
C PRO A 300 8.97 39.98 -32.64
N PRO A 301 8.95 40.08 -34.00
CA PRO A 301 9.26 38.95 -34.87
C PRO A 301 10.76 38.68 -34.98
N ALA A 302 11.13 37.40 -34.98
CA ALA A 302 12.48 36.91 -35.16
C ALA A 302 12.96 37.08 -36.61
N GLU A 303 14.20 37.56 -36.75
CA GLU A 303 14.96 37.66 -37.98
C GLU A 303 15.23 36.28 -38.62
N GLN A 304 15.00 36.18 -39.93
CA GLN A 304 15.44 35.03 -40.75
C GLN A 304 16.90 35.24 -41.16
N PRO A 305 17.78 34.21 -41.06
CA PRO A 305 19.09 34.27 -41.65
C PRO A 305 19.05 33.86 -43.12
N ASP A 306 19.52 34.81 -43.92
CA ASP A 306 19.88 34.74 -45.34
C ASP A 306 20.73 33.50 -45.66
N ARG A 307 20.27 32.62 -46.57
CA ARG A 307 21.09 31.56 -47.17
C ARG A 307 21.34 31.89 -48.63
N ARG A 308 22.60 32.22 -48.91
CA ARG A 308 23.25 32.10 -50.22
C ARG A 308 23.45 30.63 -50.59
#